data_AF-A0AA86VEI8-F1
#
_entry.id   AF-A0AA86VEI8-F1
#
_cell.length_a   1.000
_cell.length_b   1.000
_cell.length_c   1.000
_cell.angle_alpha   90.00
_cell.angle_beta   90.00
_cell.angle_gamma   90.00
#
_symmetry.space_group_name_H-M   'P 1'
#
loop_
_entity.id
_entity.type
_entity.pdbx_description
1 polymer ?
#
loop_
_entity_poly.entity_id
_entity_poly.type
_entity_poly.pdbx_seq_one_letter_code
_entity_poly.pdbx_strand_id
1 'polypeptide(L)'
;MLDDIHNHWKKAEAVRIKCLGVPTLDMDNVCFHLEDKSYGKVIYCNINILLLYRGRNYDPKNRPVIPLMLWKPYAPIYPKLVKNVNEARNGVYVNVVERLRETLKTQEVVRLDCTHVGNSDCKKIGVKLRDLVPCVPILFKDEQIILWRGKLNEEHPSDSHGGNALIHD
;
A
#
# COMPACT_ATOMS: atom_id res chain seq x y z
N MET A 1 0.21 18.96 7.18
CA MET A 1 0.16 17.53 7.60
C MET A 1 0.90 17.30 8.91
N LEU A 2 2.24 17.42 8.97
CA LEU A 2 2.98 17.24 10.24
C LEU A 2 2.55 18.26 11.30
N ASP A 3 2.35 19.53 10.91
CA ASP A 3 1.82 20.56 11.82
C ASP A 3 0.44 20.22 12.36
N ASP A 4 -0.42 19.58 11.56
CA ASP A 4 -1.77 19.18 11.96
C ASP A 4 -1.72 18.06 13.01
N ILE A 5 -0.87 17.05 12.80
CA ILE A 5 -0.60 15.97 13.76
C ILE A 5 -0.15 16.56 15.10
N HIS A 6 0.82 17.45 15.01
CA HIS A 6 1.42 18.12 16.13
C HIS A 6 0.48 19.09 16.87
N ASN A 7 -0.43 19.75 16.15
CA ASN A 7 -1.48 20.56 16.75
C ASN A 7 -2.55 19.70 17.43
N HIS A 8 -2.86 18.53 16.85
CA HIS A 8 -3.74 17.54 17.47
C HIS A 8 -3.17 17.03 18.79
N TRP A 9 -1.85 16.78 18.84
CA TRP A 9 -1.17 16.30 20.04
C TRP A 9 -1.15 17.26 21.23
N LYS A 10 -1.56 18.52 21.05
CA LYS A 10 -1.80 19.45 22.16
C LYS A 10 -3.06 19.09 22.96
N LYS A 11 -3.98 18.34 22.36
CA LYS A 11 -5.32 18.05 22.91
C LYS A 11 -5.56 16.55 23.13
N ALA A 12 -4.83 15.68 22.44
CA ALA A 12 -4.99 14.23 22.52
C ALA A 12 -3.64 13.53 22.38
N GLU A 13 -3.49 12.33 22.94
CA GLU A 13 -2.18 11.66 22.94
C GLU A 13 -1.87 10.87 21.67
N ALA A 14 -2.91 10.51 20.92
CA ALA A 14 -2.82 9.77 19.68
C ALA A 14 -3.67 10.45 18.60
N VAL A 15 -3.24 10.34 17.35
CA VAL A 15 -3.99 10.82 16.18
C VAL A 15 -4.30 9.64 15.26
N ARG A 16 -5.57 9.52 14.85
CA ARG A 16 -5.99 8.57 13.83
C ARG A 16 -5.81 9.22 12.46
N ILE A 17 -4.98 8.62 11.62
CA ILE A 17 -4.70 9.10 10.27
C ILE A 17 -5.30 8.12 9.27
N LYS A 18 -6.08 8.64 8.31
CA LYS A 18 -6.61 7.87 7.18
C LYS A 18 -5.87 8.28 5.92
N CYS A 19 -5.08 7.36 5.38
CA CYS A 19 -4.40 7.51 4.11
C CYS A 19 -5.38 7.33 2.95
N LEU A 20 -5.21 8.15 1.91
CA LEU A 20 -6.03 8.11 0.70
C LEU A 20 -5.11 8.18 -0.52
N GLY A 21 -5.43 7.43 -1.57
CA GLY A 21 -4.66 7.44 -2.82
C GLY A 21 -3.33 6.70 -2.71
N VAL A 22 -2.29 7.22 -3.35
CA VAL A 22 -0.97 6.57 -3.46
C VAL A 22 -0.37 6.09 -2.14
N PRO A 23 -0.46 6.83 -1.01
CA PRO A 23 0.05 6.36 0.28
C PRO A 23 -0.53 5.03 0.78
N THR A 24 -1.73 4.62 0.33
CA THR A 24 -2.32 3.34 0.76
C THR A 24 -1.66 2.12 0.12
N LEU A 25 -0.76 2.33 -0.84
CA LEU A 25 -0.06 1.26 -1.55
C LEU A 25 1.16 0.76 -0.78
N ASP A 26 1.71 1.60 0.10
CA ASP A 26 2.90 1.30 0.89
C ASP A 26 2.75 1.92 2.28
N MET A 27 1.90 1.30 3.09
CA MET A 27 1.65 1.75 4.45
C MET A 27 2.88 1.58 5.35
N ASP A 28 3.79 0.64 5.04
CA ASP A 28 5.02 0.45 5.79
C ASP A 28 5.93 1.67 5.66
N ASN A 29 6.13 2.15 4.43
CA ASN A 29 6.92 3.36 4.18
C ASN A 29 6.24 4.62 4.74
N VAL A 30 4.90 4.69 4.65
CA VAL A 30 4.14 5.76 5.32
C VAL A 30 4.36 5.72 6.83
N CYS A 31 4.28 4.56 7.46
CA CYS A 31 4.53 4.40 8.89
C CYS A 31 5.96 4.82 9.24
N PHE A 32 6.95 4.32 8.49
CA PHE A 32 8.36 4.69 8.67
C PHE A 32 8.57 6.21 8.64
N HIS A 33 8.07 6.88 7.59
CA HIS A 33 8.22 8.33 7.48
C HIS A 33 7.42 9.10 8.52
N LEU A 34 6.25 8.62 8.94
CA LEU A 34 5.50 9.25 10.02
C LEU A 34 6.24 9.12 11.35
N GLU A 35 6.79 7.96 11.69
CA GLU A 35 7.60 7.79 12.90
C GLU A 35 8.85 8.68 12.87
N ASP A 36 9.61 8.65 11.76
CA ASP A 36 10.84 9.44 11.59
C ASP A 36 10.59 10.96 11.68
N LYS A 37 9.51 11.45 11.04
CA LYS A 37 9.27 12.90 10.93
C LYS A 37 8.48 13.48 12.08
N SER A 38 7.54 12.72 12.64
CA SER A 38 6.74 13.20 13.78
C SER A 38 7.39 12.88 15.12
N TYR A 39 8.38 11.97 15.14
CA TYR A 39 8.95 11.37 16.35
C TYR A 39 7.92 10.68 17.24
N GLY A 40 6.73 10.41 16.69
CA GLY A 40 5.73 9.56 17.30
C GLY A 40 5.98 8.08 17.00
N LYS A 41 5.14 7.23 17.60
CA LYS A 41 5.13 5.80 17.38
C LYS A 41 3.82 5.36 16.74
N VAL A 42 3.87 4.60 15.65
CA VAL A 42 2.68 3.96 15.11
C VAL A 42 2.35 2.77 15.99
N ILE A 43 1.21 2.84 16.68
CA ILE A 43 0.76 1.80 17.61
C ILE A 43 -0.31 0.89 17.00
N TYR A 44 -0.84 1.27 15.84
CA TYR A 44 -1.79 0.47 15.07
C TYR A 44 -1.73 0.88 13.60
N CYS A 45 -1.77 -0.09 12.70
CA CYS A 45 -1.88 0.12 11.27
C CYS A 45 -2.77 -0.98 10.67
N ASN A 46 -3.77 -0.59 9.89
CA ASN A 46 -4.65 -1.51 9.18
C ASN A 46 -5.15 -0.89 7.87
N ILE A 47 -4.84 -1.54 6.75
CA ILE A 47 -5.18 -1.18 5.36
C ILE A 47 -4.79 0.25 4.97
N ASN A 48 -5.56 1.25 5.41
CA ASN A 48 -5.33 2.66 5.11
C ASN A 48 -5.53 3.56 6.33
N ILE A 49 -5.67 2.97 7.52
CA ILE A 49 -5.86 3.68 8.78
C ILE A 49 -4.70 3.33 9.68
N LEU A 50 -4.08 4.35 10.27
CA LEU A 50 -3.07 4.17 11.30
C LEU A 50 -3.36 5.05 12.51
N LEU A 51 -2.84 4.64 13.65
CA LEU A 51 -2.90 5.38 14.90
C LEU A 51 -1.47 5.75 15.30
N LEU A 52 -1.20 7.05 15.30
CA LEU A 52 0.11 7.61 15.60
C LEU A 52 0.09 8.23 17.00
N TYR A 53 0.87 7.66 17.89
CA TYR A 53 1.01 8.06 19.29
C TYR A 53 2.19 9.01 19.48
N ARG A 54 2.02 10.09 20.23
CA ARG A 54 3.06 11.12 20.43
C ARG A 54 4.22 10.69 21.34
N GLY A 55 4.03 9.66 22.16
CA GLY A 55 4.95 9.27 23.24
C GLY A 55 4.52 9.81 24.61
N ARG A 56 4.96 9.13 25.69
CA ARG A 56 4.58 9.48 27.08
C ARG A 56 5.14 10.83 27.55
N ASN A 57 6.28 11.26 26.98
CA ASN A 57 7.02 12.46 27.40
C ASN A 57 7.10 13.52 26.29
N TYR A 58 6.04 13.67 25.49
CA TYR A 58 6.02 14.66 24.43
C TYR A 58 6.01 16.08 25.02
N ASP A 59 7.12 16.82 24.86
CA ASP A 59 7.22 18.25 25.15
C ASP A 59 7.07 19.06 23.84
N PRO A 60 5.99 19.87 23.69
CA PRO A 60 5.81 20.73 22.53
C PRO A 60 6.99 21.69 22.27
N LYS A 61 7.76 22.05 23.30
CA LYS A 61 8.88 23.01 23.21
C LYS A 61 10.15 22.39 22.61
N ASN A 62 10.35 21.09 22.79
CA ASN A 62 11.51 20.35 22.26
C ASN A 62 11.23 19.75 20.87
N ARG A 63 10.20 20.23 20.17
CA ARG A 63 9.89 19.77 18.82
C ARG A 63 11.04 20.12 17.87
N PRO A 64 11.54 19.17 17.07
CA PRO A 64 12.48 19.48 16.00
C PRO A 64 11.79 20.35 14.94
N VAL A 65 12.34 21.54 14.70
CA VAL A 65 11.91 22.42 13.61
C VAL A 65 12.57 21.93 12.34
N ILE A 66 11.85 21.16 11.53
CA ILE A 66 12.34 20.70 10.23
C ILE A 66 12.16 21.86 9.24
N PRO A 67 13.24 22.46 8.70
CA PRO A 67 13.12 23.52 7.70
C PRO A 67 12.39 22.98 6.47
N LEU A 68 11.44 23.76 5.92
CA LEU A 68 10.62 23.36 4.77
C LEU A 68 11.43 22.86 3.55
N MET A 69 12.69 23.29 3.42
CA MET A 69 13.59 22.89 2.33
C MET A 69 14.21 21.49 2.50
N LEU A 70 14.27 20.96 3.73
CA LEU A 70 14.73 19.59 3.99
C LEU A 70 13.66 18.54 3.67
N TRP A 71 12.49 19.00 3.22
CA TRP A 71 11.33 18.18 2.90
C TRP A 71 11.20 18.04 1.38
N LYS A 72 11.78 16.96 0.85
CA LYS A 72 11.21 16.31 -0.34
C LYS A 72 10.77 14.93 0.13
N PRO A 73 9.47 14.63 0.25
CA PRO A 73 9.07 13.23 0.34
C PRO A 73 9.72 12.51 -0.85
N TYR A 74 10.15 11.27 -0.65
CA TYR A 74 10.53 10.44 -1.79
C TYR A 74 9.39 10.57 -2.80
N ALA A 75 9.73 10.93 -4.05
CA ALA A 75 8.71 11.26 -5.03
C ALA A 75 7.68 10.12 -5.02
N PRO A 76 6.37 10.43 -4.84
CA PRO A 76 5.37 9.39 -4.73
C PRO A 76 5.57 8.44 -5.90
N ILE A 77 5.74 7.15 -5.60
CA ILE A 77 5.97 6.15 -6.63
C ILE A 77 4.67 6.08 -7.43
N TYR A 78 4.63 6.77 -8.56
CA TYR A 78 3.50 6.72 -9.47
C TYR A 78 3.52 5.34 -10.12
N PRO A 79 2.48 4.51 -9.92
CA PRO A 79 2.47 3.18 -10.50
C PRO A 79 2.57 3.28 -12.02
N LYS A 80 3.48 2.50 -12.61
CA LYS A 80 3.61 2.44 -14.07
C LYS A 80 2.27 2.03 -14.67
N LEU A 81 1.79 2.80 -15.64
CA LEU A 81 0.52 2.53 -16.30
C LEU A 81 0.70 1.43 -17.34
N VAL A 82 0.00 0.32 -17.16
CA VAL A 82 -0.17 -0.73 -18.16
C VAL A 82 -1.54 -0.55 -18.82
N LYS A 83 -1.53 -0.16 -20.10
CA LYS A 83 -2.73 0.04 -20.92
C LYS A 83 -3.17 -1.24 -21.62
N ASN A 84 -4.41 -1.23 -22.13
CA ASN A 84 -5.05 -2.20 -23.03
C ASN A 84 -5.72 -3.41 -22.36
N VAL A 85 -6.34 -3.24 -21.18
CA VAL A 85 -7.21 -4.31 -20.62
C VAL A 85 -8.52 -4.44 -21.43
N ASN A 86 -8.87 -3.43 -22.22
CA ASN A 86 -10.09 -3.32 -23.01
C ASN A 86 -10.30 -4.53 -23.96
N GLU A 87 -9.22 -5.20 -24.35
CA GLU A 87 -9.21 -6.36 -25.26
C GLU A 87 -9.34 -7.72 -24.53
N ALA A 88 -9.41 -7.71 -23.20
CA ALA A 88 -9.46 -8.92 -22.37
C ALA A 88 -10.72 -9.77 -22.56
N ARG A 89 -11.74 -9.28 -23.28
CA ARG A 89 -12.97 -10.02 -23.61
C ARG A 89 -12.74 -11.15 -24.63
N ASN A 90 -11.68 -11.11 -25.45
CA ASN A 90 -11.47 -12.05 -26.57
C ASN A 90 -10.13 -12.83 -26.52
N GLY A 91 -9.67 -13.25 -25.33
CA GLY A 91 -8.48 -14.12 -25.21
C GLY A 91 -7.13 -13.41 -25.11
N VAL A 92 -7.11 -12.07 -25.06
CA VAL A 92 -5.89 -11.24 -24.93
C VAL A 92 -5.39 -11.15 -23.47
N TYR A 93 -5.94 -11.94 -22.56
CA TYR A 93 -5.52 -12.01 -21.15
C TYR A 93 -4.03 -12.38 -21.01
N VAL A 94 -3.53 -13.22 -21.92
CA VAL A 94 -2.14 -13.67 -21.95
C VAL A 94 -1.17 -12.49 -22.13
N ASN A 95 -1.48 -11.55 -23.04
CA ASN A 95 -0.64 -10.38 -23.28
C ASN A 95 -0.59 -9.44 -22.07
N VAL A 96 -1.70 -9.30 -21.34
CA VAL A 96 -1.77 -8.48 -20.12
C VAL A 96 -0.98 -9.15 -19.00
N VAL A 97 -1.12 -10.46 -18.82
CA VAL A 97 -0.40 -11.24 -17.80
C VAL A 97 1.11 -11.18 -18.03
N GLU A 98 1.59 -11.43 -19.24
CA GLU A 98 3.03 -11.38 -19.55
C GLU A 98 3.60 -9.97 -19.36
N ARG A 99 2.88 -8.94 -19.82
CA ARG A 99 3.29 -7.55 -19.59
C ARG A 99 3.33 -7.18 -18.12
N LEU A 100 2.38 -7.68 -17.32
CA LEU A 100 2.37 -7.48 -15.87
C LEU A 100 3.54 -8.18 -15.19
N ARG A 101 3.85 -9.43 -15.56
CA ARG A 101 5.01 -10.16 -15.05
C ARG A 101 6.30 -9.38 -15.31
N GLU A 102 6.52 -8.95 -16.54
CA GLU A 102 7.68 -8.13 -16.92
C GLU A 102 7.72 -6.80 -16.15
N THR A 103 6.58 -6.12 -16.02
CA THR A 103 6.53 -4.83 -15.33
C THR A 103 6.81 -4.97 -13.84
N LEU A 104 6.25 -5.99 -13.18
CA LEU A 104 6.42 -6.21 -11.75
C LEU A 104 7.84 -6.66 -11.38
N LYS A 105 8.64 -7.20 -12.30
CA LYS A 105 10.09 -7.44 -12.05
C LYS A 105 10.82 -6.17 -11.64
N THR A 106 10.43 -5.03 -12.21
CA THR A 106 11.13 -3.74 -12.03
C THR A 106 10.31 -2.70 -11.27
N GLN A 107 8.99 -2.88 -11.18
CA GLN A 107 8.08 -1.94 -10.53
C GLN A 107 7.38 -2.64 -9.38
N GLU A 108 7.40 -2.03 -8.20
CA GLU A 108 6.69 -2.60 -7.05
C GLU A 108 5.19 -2.45 -7.19
N VAL A 109 4.74 -1.37 -7.84
CA VAL A 109 3.32 -1.08 -8.05
C VAL A 109 3.04 -0.80 -9.52
N VAL A 110 1.97 -1.40 -10.02
CA VAL A 110 1.48 -1.23 -11.39
C VAL A 110 0.03 -0.77 -11.37
N ARG A 111 -0.29 0.20 -12.21
CA ARG A 111 -1.68 0.61 -12.47
C ARG A 111 -2.13 0.01 -13.78
N LEU A 112 -3.19 -0.77 -13.75
CA LEU A 112 -3.90 -1.24 -14.93
C LEU A 112 -5.03 -0.28 -15.28
N ASP A 113 -5.02 0.15 -16.54
CA ASP A 113 -6.10 0.89 -17.14
C ASP A 113 -7.16 -0.09 -17.68
N CYS A 114 -8.34 -0.06 -17.07
CA CYS A 114 -9.48 -0.90 -17.44
C CYS A 114 -10.66 -0.06 -17.94
N THR A 115 -10.38 1.10 -18.55
CA THR A 115 -11.43 1.97 -19.12
C THR A 115 -12.37 1.16 -20.03
N HIS A 116 -13.68 1.36 -19.88
CA HIS A 116 -14.77 0.68 -20.59
C HIS A 116 -14.98 -0.81 -20.25
N VAL A 117 -14.22 -1.37 -19.31
CA VAL A 117 -14.43 -2.74 -18.83
C VAL A 117 -15.58 -2.79 -17.82
N GLY A 118 -15.83 -1.70 -17.08
CA GLY A 118 -16.82 -1.62 -16.02
C GLY A 118 -16.31 -2.16 -14.68
N ASN A 119 -16.79 -1.57 -13.58
CA ASN A 119 -16.27 -1.80 -12.23
C ASN A 119 -16.42 -3.26 -11.73
N SER A 120 -17.50 -3.95 -12.08
CA SER A 120 -17.74 -5.36 -11.66
C SER A 120 -16.74 -6.31 -12.32
N ASP A 121 -16.47 -6.13 -13.60
CA ASP A 121 -15.51 -6.94 -14.35
C ASP A 121 -14.07 -6.57 -13.99
N CYS A 122 -13.76 -5.31 -13.70
CA CYS A 122 -12.47 -4.90 -13.13
C CYS A 122 -12.13 -5.70 -11.86
N LYS A 123 -13.10 -5.89 -10.96
CA LYS A 123 -12.89 -6.70 -9.74
C LYS A 123 -12.56 -8.15 -10.08
N LYS A 124 -13.34 -8.78 -10.98
CA LYS A 124 -13.08 -10.17 -11.42
C LYS A 124 -11.69 -10.30 -12.05
N ILE A 125 -11.28 -9.29 -12.83
CA ILE A 125 -9.97 -9.25 -13.46
C ILE A 125 -8.87 -9.19 -12.42
N GLY A 126 -8.95 -8.28 -11.45
CA GLY A 126 -7.93 -8.19 -10.40
C GLY A 126 -7.80 -9.47 -9.59
N VAL A 127 -8.92 -10.14 -9.29
CA VAL A 127 -8.92 -11.45 -8.62
C VAL A 127 -8.21 -12.50 -9.48
N LYS A 128 -8.52 -12.60 -10.77
CA LYS A 128 -7.90 -13.57 -11.67
C LYS A 128 -6.41 -13.29 -11.89
N LEU A 129 -6.00 -12.02 -11.94
CA LEU A 129 -4.59 -11.65 -12.11
C LEU A 129 -3.73 -12.05 -10.91
N ARG A 130 -4.26 -11.98 -9.69
CA ARG A 130 -3.57 -12.48 -8.49
C ARG A 130 -3.19 -13.96 -8.61
N ASP A 131 -4.04 -14.76 -9.25
CA ASP A 131 -3.80 -16.20 -9.39
C ASP A 131 -2.82 -16.51 -10.55
N LEU A 132 -2.56 -15.54 -11.45
CA LEU A 132 -1.70 -15.71 -12.64
C LEU A 132 -0.36 -14.98 -12.53
N VAL A 133 -0.27 -13.97 -11.68
CA VAL A 133 0.87 -13.08 -11.51
C VAL A 133 1.08 -12.88 -10.00
N PRO A 134 2.31 -13.01 -9.47
CA PRO A 134 2.60 -12.79 -8.06
C PRO A 134 2.41 -11.31 -7.70
N CYS A 135 1.16 -10.94 -7.45
CA CYS A 135 0.74 -9.59 -7.12
C CYS A 135 -0.55 -9.61 -6.31
N VAL A 136 -0.78 -8.53 -5.57
CA VAL A 136 -1.93 -8.29 -4.72
C VAL A 136 -2.69 -7.07 -5.26
N PRO A 137 -3.97 -7.20 -5.65
CA PRO A 137 -4.79 -6.05 -5.99
C PRO A 137 -5.12 -5.22 -4.74
N ILE A 138 -4.69 -3.97 -4.72
CA ILE A 138 -4.87 -3.06 -3.56
C ILE A 138 -6.08 -2.15 -3.75
N LEU A 139 -6.33 -1.67 -4.96
CA LEU A 139 -7.38 -0.68 -5.21
C LEU A 139 -8.12 -0.95 -6.52
N PHE A 140 -9.45 -0.83 -6.44
CA PHE A 140 -10.36 -0.84 -7.59
C PHE A 140 -11.14 0.48 -7.58
N LYS A 141 -10.83 1.40 -8.49
CA LYS A 141 -11.50 2.71 -8.53
C LYS A 141 -11.50 3.28 -9.95
N ASP A 142 -12.62 3.86 -10.36
CA ASP A 142 -12.75 4.60 -11.62
C ASP A 142 -12.20 3.82 -12.83
N GLU A 143 -12.57 2.55 -12.96
CA GLU A 143 -12.07 1.65 -14.01
C GLU A 143 -10.54 1.46 -14.01
N GLN A 144 -9.90 1.59 -12.85
CA GLN A 144 -8.48 1.32 -12.64
C GLN A 144 -8.29 0.24 -11.58
N ILE A 145 -7.29 -0.60 -11.80
CA ILE A 145 -6.83 -1.60 -10.83
C ILE A 145 -5.39 -1.26 -10.45
N ILE A 146 -5.11 -1.10 -9.16
CA ILE A 146 -3.73 -0.99 -8.67
C ILE A 146 -3.28 -2.34 -8.13
N LEU A 147 -2.20 -2.86 -8.71
CA LEU A 147 -1.57 -4.12 -8.32
C LEU A 147 -0.23 -3.82 -7.67
N TRP A 148 0.05 -4.49 -6.55
CA TRP A 148 1.34 -4.47 -5.89
C TRP A 148 2.00 -5.83 -5.99
N ARG A 149 3.29 -5.87 -6.28
CA ARG A 149 4.06 -7.12 -6.36
C ARG A 149 4.03 -7.92 -5.06
N GLY A 150 4.02 -7.25 -3.91
CA GLY A 150 4.37 -7.88 -2.63
C GLY A 150 5.84 -7.69 -2.29
N LYS A 151 6.22 -7.99 -1.04
CA LYS A 151 7.62 -8.02 -0.62
C LYS A 151 8.29 -9.28 -1.20
N LEU A 152 9.49 -9.08 -1.75
CA LEU A 152 10.39 -10.16 -2.17
C LEU A 152 10.99 -10.80 -0.92
N ASN A 153 10.20 -11.62 -0.22
CA ASN A 153 10.71 -12.42 0.87
C ASN A 153 10.78 -13.88 0.40
N GLU A 154 11.91 -14.49 0.72
CA GLU A 154 12.44 -15.79 0.31
C GLU A 154 11.39 -16.91 0.28
N GLU A 155 11.62 -17.86 -0.64
CA GLU A 155 10.87 -19.10 -0.79
C GLU A 155 10.38 -19.65 0.56
N HIS A 156 9.06 -19.79 0.71
CA HIS A 156 8.54 -20.79 1.62
C HIS A 156 8.03 -21.98 0.80
N PRO A 157 8.59 -23.18 1.03
CA PRO A 157 8.31 -24.37 0.26
C PRO A 157 6.90 -24.89 0.57
N SER A 158 6.19 -25.25 -0.50
CA SER A 158 5.17 -26.31 -0.58
C SER A 158 4.28 -26.54 0.66
N ASP A 159 3.03 -26.09 0.57
CA ASP A 159 1.93 -26.66 1.35
C ASP A 159 1.87 -28.18 1.12
N SER A 160 2.27 -28.93 2.14
CA SER A 160 1.96 -30.35 2.27
C SER A 160 1.39 -30.60 3.67
N HIS A 161 0.09 -30.86 3.66
CA HIS A 161 -0.67 -31.74 4.56
C HIS A 161 -0.73 -31.41 6.07
N GLY A 162 -1.98 -31.41 6.55
CA GLY A 162 -2.36 -31.03 7.91
C GLY A 162 -1.67 -31.77 9.05
N GLY A 163 -1.58 -31.07 10.18
CA GLY A 163 -1.14 -31.60 11.46
C GLY A 163 -1.70 -30.75 12.58
N ASN A 164 -2.38 -31.41 13.52
CA ASN A 164 -3.22 -30.83 14.57
C ASN A 164 -2.48 -29.92 15.55
N ALA A 165 -3.14 -28.85 15.98
CA ALA A 165 -2.78 -28.12 17.20
C ALA A 165 -3.21 -28.93 18.42
N LEU A 166 -2.25 -29.35 19.25
CA LEU A 166 -2.48 -29.76 20.64
C LEU A 166 -2.02 -28.61 21.54
N ILE A 167 -2.97 -28.01 22.25
CA ILE A 167 -2.75 -27.11 23.36
C ILE A 167 -2.48 -27.99 24.59
N HIS A 168 -1.39 -27.72 25.32
CA HIS A 168 -1.21 -28.23 26.68
C HIS A 168 -1.32 -27.05 27.65
N ASP A 169 -2.07 -27.30 28.74
CA ASP A 169 -2.27 -26.42 29.89
C ASP A 169 -0.97 -26.08 30.64
#